data_AF-A0A7W8DIQ7-F1
#
_entry.id   AF-A0A7W8DIQ7-F1
#
_cell.length_a   1.000
_cell.length_b   1.000
_cell.length_c   1.000
_cell.angle_alpha   90.00
_cell.angle_beta   90.00
_cell.angle_gamma   90.00
#
_symmetry.space_group_name_H-M   'P 1'
#
loop_
_entity.id
_entity.type
_entity.pdbx_description
1 polymer ?
#
loop_
_entity_poly.entity_id
_entity_poly.type
_entity_poly.pdbx_seq_one_letter_code
_entity_poly.pdbx_strand_id
1 'polypeptide(L)'
;MSTRFKPPGQCPACGEWVPRGAAACDECGACAKSGWSGNTHTDGLDLPDEEEFNYDDFIASEFGGKGSREIAGSKLWWWVALVLFLILVFGAVIPAFR
;
A
#
# COMPACT_ATOMS: atom_id res chain seq x y z
N MET A 1 -10.46 -37.45 -2.98
CA MET A 1 -9.56 -37.88 -4.08
C MET A 1 -9.41 -36.74 -5.06
N SER A 2 -8.29 -36.00 -5.05
CA SER A 2 -8.04 -34.97 -6.06
C SER A 2 -7.60 -35.64 -7.36
N THR A 3 -8.51 -35.75 -8.32
CA THR A 3 -8.19 -36.20 -9.67
C THR A 3 -7.24 -35.21 -10.31
N ARG A 4 -6.06 -35.68 -10.73
CA ARG A 4 -5.05 -34.88 -11.42
C ARG A 4 -5.58 -34.50 -12.81
N PHE A 5 -6.30 -33.39 -12.91
CA PHE A 5 -6.78 -32.86 -14.17
C PHE A 5 -5.59 -32.63 -15.14
N LYS A 6 -5.78 -33.01 -16.40
CA LYS A 6 -4.80 -32.83 -17.47
C LYS A 6 -5.54 -32.35 -18.71
N PRO A 7 -5.20 -31.17 -19.27
CA PRO A 7 -5.87 -30.67 -20.47
C PRO A 7 -5.77 -31.63 -21.66
N PRO A 8 -6.75 -31.66 -22.57
CA PRO A 8 -7.85 -30.70 -22.71
C PRO A 8 -9.10 -31.03 -21.86
N GLY A 9 -9.86 -30.01 -21.48
CA GLY A 9 -11.14 -30.16 -20.77
C GLY A 9 -11.57 -28.89 -20.05
N GLN A 10 -12.74 -28.91 -19.39
CA GLN A 10 -13.19 -27.82 -18.53
C GLN A 10 -12.29 -27.70 -17.30
N CYS A 11 -11.82 -26.50 -17.01
CA CYS A 11 -10.99 -26.20 -15.87
C CYS A 11 -11.78 -26.52 -14.59
N PRO A 12 -11.28 -27.40 -13.72
CA PRO A 12 -11.96 -27.70 -12.47
C PRO A 12 -12.00 -26.53 -11.48
N ALA A 13 -11.20 -25.47 -11.70
CA ALA A 13 -11.14 -24.28 -10.85
C ALA A 13 -12.22 -23.23 -11.18
N CYS A 14 -12.37 -22.88 -12.47
CA CYS A 14 -13.27 -21.82 -12.92
C CYS A 14 -14.30 -22.24 -13.98
N GLY A 15 -14.22 -23.48 -14.49
CA GLY A 15 -15.12 -24.00 -15.53
C GLY A 15 -14.70 -23.70 -16.98
N GLU A 16 -13.72 -22.82 -17.21
CA GLU A 16 -13.30 -22.43 -18.57
C GLU A 16 -12.69 -23.60 -19.38
N TRP A 17 -12.85 -23.61 -20.70
CA TRP A 17 -12.26 -24.65 -21.54
C TRP A 17 -10.74 -24.49 -21.68
N VAL A 18 -9.98 -25.50 -21.24
CA VAL A 18 -8.52 -25.50 -21.32
C VAL A 18 -8.06 -26.33 -22.54
N PRO A 19 -7.30 -25.74 -23.49
CA PRO A 19 -6.83 -26.46 -24.68
C PRO A 19 -5.72 -27.48 -24.34
N ARG A 20 -5.51 -28.43 -25.25
CA ARG A 20 -4.48 -29.46 -25.07
C ARG A 20 -3.09 -28.82 -25.01
N GLY A 21 -2.30 -29.21 -24.00
CA GLY A 21 -0.92 -28.75 -23.84
C GLY A 21 -0.77 -27.43 -23.09
N ALA A 22 -1.87 -26.79 -22.66
CA ALA A 22 -1.80 -25.61 -21.82
C ALA A 22 -1.11 -25.93 -20.48
N ALA A 23 -0.17 -25.06 -20.08
CA ALA A 23 0.55 -25.21 -18.82
C ALA A 23 -0.30 -24.77 -17.61
N ALA A 24 -1.23 -23.83 -17.84
CA ALA A 24 -2.17 -23.29 -16.88
C ALA A 24 -3.50 -22.94 -17.58
N CYS A 25 -4.55 -22.67 -16.83
CA CYS A 25 -5.78 -22.05 -17.33
C CYS A 25 -5.52 -20.55 -17.58
N ASP A 26 -5.92 -20.04 -18.75
CA ASP A 26 -5.71 -18.64 -19.13
C ASP A 26 -6.58 -17.66 -18.33
N GLU A 27 -7.71 -18.14 -17.78
CA GLU A 27 -8.61 -17.31 -16.96
C GLU A 27 -8.18 -17.23 -15.49
N CYS A 28 -8.03 -18.37 -14.82
CA CYS A 28 -7.79 -18.38 -13.36
C CYS A 28 -6.34 -18.71 -12.97
N GLY A 29 -5.45 -19.02 -13.92
CA GLY A 29 -4.07 -19.39 -13.63
C GLY A 29 -3.88 -20.75 -12.95
N ALA A 30 -4.93 -21.54 -12.75
CA ALA A 30 -4.83 -22.89 -12.21
C ALA A 30 -3.91 -23.76 -13.08
N CYS A 31 -3.00 -24.52 -12.46
CA CYS A 31 -2.00 -25.32 -13.16
C CYS A 31 -1.65 -26.59 -12.39
N ALA A 32 -0.74 -27.39 -12.95
CA ALA A 32 -0.31 -28.65 -12.33
C ALA A 32 0.37 -28.46 -10.96
N LYS A 33 0.97 -27.28 -10.70
CA LYS A 33 1.60 -26.95 -9.43
C LYS A 33 0.59 -26.47 -8.39
N SER A 34 -0.41 -25.68 -8.79
CA SER A 34 -1.48 -25.23 -7.89
C SER A 34 -2.57 -26.28 -7.69
N GLY A 35 -2.56 -27.35 -8.49
CA GLY A 35 -3.34 -28.57 -8.24
C GLY A 35 -4.58 -28.75 -9.12
N TRP A 36 -4.87 -27.83 -10.04
CA TRP A 36 -6.10 -27.83 -10.83
C TRP A 36 -7.33 -28.17 -9.97
N SER A 37 -7.54 -27.45 -8.86
CA SER A 37 -8.66 -27.68 -7.95
C SER A 37 -9.69 -26.57 -8.02
N GLY A 38 -10.97 -26.95 -7.89
CA GLY A 38 -12.13 -26.07 -7.64
C GLY A 38 -12.00 -25.24 -6.38
N ASN A 39 -11.27 -25.77 -5.40
CA ASN A 39 -10.97 -25.08 -4.15
C ASN A 39 -9.87 -24.06 -4.45
N THR A 40 -10.30 -22.85 -4.78
CA THR A 40 -9.38 -21.74 -5.01
C THR A 40 -8.86 -21.26 -3.66
N HIS A 41 -7.57 -20.92 -3.58
CA HIS A 41 -6.97 -20.39 -2.34
C HIS A 41 -7.65 -19.09 -1.86
N THR A 42 -8.44 -18.44 -2.72
CA THR A 42 -9.25 -17.26 -2.42
C THR A 42 -10.48 -17.56 -1.55
N ASP A 43 -11.00 -18.79 -1.56
CA ASP A 43 -12.09 -19.21 -0.65
C ASP A 43 -11.61 -19.44 0.80
N GLY A 44 -10.30 -19.36 1.04
CA GLY A 44 -9.69 -19.49 2.37
C GLY A 44 -9.02 -18.20 2.83
N LEU A 45 -9.20 -17.10 2.11
CA LEU A 45 -8.86 -15.78 2.63
C LEU A 45 -9.99 -15.39 3.58
N ASP A 46 -9.77 -15.66 4.88
CA ASP A 46 -10.58 -15.14 5.99
C ASP A 46 -10.34 -13.63 6.11
N LEU A 47 -10.59 -12.92 5.00
CA LEU A 47 -10.54 -11.48 4.95
C LEU A 47 -11.75 -11.00 5.75
N PRO A 48 -11.55 -10.17 6.77
CA PRO A 48 -12.66 -9.57 7.49
C PRO A 48 -13.57 -8.86 6.50
N ASP A 49 -14.87 -8.91 6.76
CA ASP A 49 -15.87 -8.19 5.97
C ASP A 49 -15.48 -6.71 5.88
N GLU A 50 -15.90 -6.05 4.81
CA GLU A 50 -15.59 -4.64 4.53
C GLU A 50 -15.98 -3.67 5.66
N GLU A 51 -16.86 -4.08 6.57
CA GLU A 51 -17.29 -3.35 7.76
C GLU A 51 -16.34 -3.50 8.96
N GLU A 52 -15.55 -4.59 9.03
CA GLU A 52 -14.65 -4.90 10.14
C GLU A 52 -13.20 -4.45 9.86
N PHE A 53 -12.84 -4.24 8.60
CA PHE A 53 -11.50 -3.76 8.22
C PHE A 53 -11.36 -2.23 8.23
N ASN A 54 -10.73 -1.67 9.26
CA ASN A 54 -10.39 -0.24 9.32
C ASN A 54 -9.10 0.07 8.55
N TYR A 55 -9.25 0.59 7.32
CA TYR A 55 -8.12 0.99 6.47
C TYR A 55 -7.21 2.03 7.12
N ASP A 56 -7.77 3.04 7.79
CA ASP A 56 -6.98 4.13 8.38
C ASP A 56 -6.12 3.63 9.56
N ASP A 57 -6.65 2.73 10.39
CA ASP A 57 -5.92 2.11 11.51
C ASP A 57 -4.84 1.13 11.02
N PHE A 58 -5.12 0.36 9.96
CA PHE A 58 -4.12 -0.49 9.31
C PHE A 58 -2.96 0.34 8.74
N ILE A 59 -3.25 1.45 8.06
CA ILE A 59 -2.21 2.35 7.56
C ILE A 59 -1.41 2.96 8.71
N ALA A 60 -2.06 3.37 9.80
CA ALA A 60 -1.38 3.94 10.96
C ALA A 60 -0.48 2.93 11.69
N SER A 61 -0.92 1.68 11.82
CA SER A 61 -0.18 0.63 12.54
C SER A 61 0.97 0.03 11.73
N GLU A 62 0.77 -0.24 10.44
CA GLU A 62 1.78 -0.89 9.58
C GLU A 62 2.70 0.11 8.88
N PHE A 63 2.16 1.26 8.47
CA PHE A 63 2.87 2.27 7.66
C PHE A 63 3.04 3.61 8.36
N GLY A 64 2.36 3.84 9.49
CA GLY A 64 2.45 5.03 10.32
C GLY A 64 3.74 5.07 11.15
N GLY A 65 4.87 4.83 10.50
CA GLY A 65 6.18 5.10 11.06
C GLY A 65 6.29 6.58 11.40
N LYS A 66 6.08 6.91 12.69
CA LYS A 66 6.32 8.22 13.32
C LYS A 66 5.89 9.35 12.40
N GLY A 67 4.56 9.56 12.38
CA GLY A 67 3.91 10.69 11.72
C GLY A 67 4.83 11.89 11.71
N SER A 68 5.10 12.37 10.49
CA SER A 68 5.93 13.53 10.15
C SER A 68 6.27 14.31 11.40
N ARG A 69 7.50 14.12 11.93
CA ARG A 69 8.03 14.86 13.10
C ARG A 69 7.31 16.19 13.12
N GLU A 70 6.34 16.38 14.02
CA GLU A 70 5.69 17.67 14.17
C GLU A 70 6.84 18.63 14.21
N ILE A 71 6.92 19.51 13.20
CA ILE A 71 8.13 20.26 12.95
C ILE A 71 8.30 21.10 14.21
N ALA A 72 9.17 20.64 15.10
CA ALA A 72 9.65 21.33 16.28
C ALA A 72 10.44 22.60 15.88
N GLY A 73 10.30 23.03 14.62
CA GLY A 73 10.73 24.28 14.07
C GLY A 73 9.74 25.44 14.27
N SER A 74 8.55 25.26 14.88
CA SER A 74 7.66 26.41 15.13
C SER A 74 8.35 27.50 15.99
N LYS A 75 9.03 27.12 17.07
CA LYS A 75 9.81 28.05 17.90
C LYS A 75 11.10 28.52 17.21
N LEU A 76 11.78 27.63 16.48
CA LEU A 76 13.05 27.97 15.82
C LEU A 76 12.85 29.01 14.71
N TRP A 77 11.76 28.85 13.94
CA TRP A 77 11.40 29.77 12.85
C TRP A 77 10.97 31.14 13.38
N TRP A 78 10.31 31.18 14.55
CA TRP A 78 9.97 32.42 15.23
C TRP A 78 11.22 33.21 15.66
N TRP A 79 12.24 32.53 16.20
CA TRP A 79 13.53 33.17 16.54
C TRP A 79 14.27 33.68 15.30
N VAL A 80 14.27 32.93 14.20
CA VAL A 80 14.87 33.37 12.93
C VAL A 80 14.17 34.64 12.42
N ALA A 81 12.84 34.67 12.45
CA ALA A 81 12.06 35.86 12.05
C ALA A 81 12.39 37.09 12.92
N LEU A 82 12.49 36.90 14.25
CA LEU A 82 12.86 37.97 15.18
C LEU A 82 14.26 38.54 14.89
N VAL A 83 15.25 37.68 14.68
CA VAL A 83 16.64 38.10 14.41
C VAL A 83 16.73 38.85 13.08
N LEU A 84 16.08 38.34 12.02
CA LEU A 84 16.04 39.02 10.73
C LEU A 84 15.38 40.39 10.82
N PHE A 85 14.28 40.51 11.59
CA PHE A 85 13.61 41.78 11.82
C PHE A 85 14.53 42.79 12.53
N LEU A 86 15.23 42.36 13.58
CA LEU A 86 16.20 43.23 14.27
C LEU A 86 17.33 43.67 13.34
N ILE A 87 17.90 42.76 12.54
CA ILE A 87 18.95 43.12 11.57
C ILE A 87 18.43 44.15 10.55
N LEU A 88 17.20 44.01 10.06
CA LEU A 88 16.61 44.95 9.12
C LEU A 88 16.40 46.32 9.78
N VAL A 89 15.84 46.35 10.99
CA VAL A 89 15.63 47.59 11.75
C VAL A 89 16.96 48.26 12.07
N PHE A 90 17.93 47.57 12.67
CA PHE A 90 19.24 48.14 12.98
C PHE A 90 19.99 48.52 11.70
N GLY A 91 19.93 47.71 10.65
CA GLY A 91 20.55 47.98 9.36
C GLY A 91 19.92 49.15 8.59
N ALA A 92 18.65 49.46 8.83
CA ALA A 92 17.97 50.63 8.25
C ALA A 92 18.12 51.88 9.14
N VAL A 93 18.16 51.71 10.46
CA VAL A 93 18.30 52.80 11.44
C VAL A 93 19.75 53.31 11.48
N ILE A 94 20.76 52.44 11.46
CA ILE A 94 22.18 52.85 11.49
C ILE A 94 22.58 53.80 10.34
N PRO A 95 22.19 53.58 9.07
CA PRO A 95 22.46 54.53 7.98
C PRO A 95 21.52 55.73 7.97
N ALA A 96 20.39 55.69 8.67
CA ALA A 96 19.48 56.85 8.81
C ALA A 96 19.95 57.84 9.90
N PHE A 97 20.87 57.42 10.79
CA PHE A 97 21.42 58.23 11.88
C PHE A 97 22.92 58.58 11.72
N ARG A 98 23.57 58.20 10.60
CA ARG A 98 24.91 58.68 10.20
C ARG A 98 24.80 59.69 9.07
#